data_AF-A0A3Q3IEI0-F1
#
_entry.id   AF-A0A3Q3IEI0-F1
#
_cell.length_a   1.000
_cell.length_b   1.000
_cell.length_c   1.000
_cell.angle_alpha   90.00
_cell.angle_beta   90.00
_cell.angle_gamma   90.00
#
_symmetry.space_group_name_H-M   'P 1'
#
loop_
_entity.id
_entity.type
_entity.pdbx_description
1 polymer ?
#
loop_
_entity_poly.entity_id
_entity_poly.type
_entity_poly.pdbx_seq_one_letter_code
_entity_poly.pdbx_strand_id
1 'polypeptide(L)'
;MASLGLQILGIGLAVLGWIGNILICMLPLWRVSAFIGNNIVVAQTIWEGLWMSCVVQSTGQMQCKVYDSLLALPPDLQAARAMVVIAILFSLFGLLLSVVGGKCTTY
;
A
#
# COMPACT_ATOMS: atom_id res chain seq x y z
N MET A 1 23.68 23.53 13.28
CA MET A 1 22.24 23.46 13.59
C MET A 1 21.48 23.41 12.28
N ALA A 2 20.65 22.40 12.04
CA ALA A 2 19.76 22.43 10.88
C ALA A 2 18.82 23.64 11.00
N SER A 3 18.56 24.33 9.90
CA SER A 3 17.61 25.46 9.89
C SER A 3 16.20 24.95 10.21
N LEU A 4 15.42 25.75 10.94
CA LEU A 4 14.02 25.43 11.29
C LEU A 4 13.20 25.05 10.04
N GLY A 5 13.45 25.73 8.91
CA GLY A 5 12.81 25.43 7.63
C GLY A 5 13.08 24.01 7.12
N LEU A 6 14.31 23.49 7.28
CA LEU A 6 14.63 22.13 6.85
C LEU A 6 13.94 21.07 7.73
N GLN A 7 13.77 21.34 9.03
CA GLN A 7 13.07 20.45 9.95
C GLN A 7 11.57 20.36 9.62
N ILE A 8 10.93 21.50 9.32
CA ILE A 8 9.51 21.55 8.93
C ILE A 8 9.29 20.81 7.60
N LEU A 9 10.14 21.06 6.62
CA LEU A 9 10.07 20.36 5.34
C LEU A 9 10.24 18.84 5.52
N GLY A 10 11.22 18.41 6.32
CA GLY A 10 11.46 17.00 6.63
C GLY A 10 10.26 16.32 7.27
N ILE A 11 9.63 16.96 8.27
CA ILE A 11 8.41 16.43 8.91
C ILE A 11 7.26 16.38 7.91
N GLY A 12 7.08 17.42 7.09
CA GLY A 12 6.03 17.45 6.06
C GLY A 12 6.17 16.29 5.04
N LEU A 13 7.38 16.06 4.55
CA LEU A 13 7.71 14.94 3.65
C LEU A 13 7.47 13.59 4.32
N ALA A 14 7.84 13.44 5.60
CA ALA A 14 7.62 12.20 6.35
C ALA A 14 6.12 11.89 6.53
N VAL A 15 5.30 12.90 6.81
CA VAL A 15 3.83 12.73 6.93
C VAL A 15 3.22 12.33 5.58
N LEU A 16 3.63 12.98 4.48
CA LEU A 16 3.17 12.62 3.14
C LEU A 16 3.57 11.18 2.77
N GLY A 17 4.80 10.78 3.07
CA GLY A 17 5.26 9.41 2.88
C GLY A 17 4.46 8.38 3.69
N TRP A 18 4.11 8.72 4.93
CA TRP A 18 3.28 7.86 5.78
C TRP A 18 1.87 7.67 5.22
N ILE A 19 1.23 8.76 4.78
CA ILE A 19 -0.09 8.70 4.11
C ILE A 19 0.00 7.87 2.82
N GLY A 20 1.06 8.06 2.02
CA GLY A 20 1.31 7.27 0.82
C GLY A 20 1.41 5.77 1.11
N ASN A 21 2.06 5.38 2.20
CA ASN A 21 2.19 3.97 2.59
C ASN A 21 0.83 3.35 2.97
N ILE A 22 -0.05 4.11 3.64
CA ILE A 22 -1.43 3.69 3.93
C ILE A 22 -2.24 3.52 2.64
N LEU A 23 -2.10 4.46 1.70
CA LEU A 23 -2.76 4.37 0.39
C LEU A 23 -2.33 3.11 -0.36
N ILE A 24 -1.02 2.87 -0.50
CA ILE A 24 -0.49 1.67 -1.17
C ILE A 24 -1.01 0.39 -0.50
N CYS A 25 -1.19 0.38 0.82
CA CYS A 25 -1.74 -0.76 1.54
C CYS A 25 -3.20 -1.08 1.12
N MET A 26 -4.03 -0.05 0.90
CA MET A 26 -5.45 -0.23 0.57
C MET A 26 -5.74 -0.44 -0.92
N LEU A 27 -4.91 0.10 -1.81
CA LEU A 27 -5.17 0.03 -3.25
C LEU A 27 -4.97 -1.39 -3.82
N PRO A 28 -5.91 -1.89 -4.67
CA PRO A 28 -5.78 -3.20 -5.29
C PRO A 28 -4.98 -3.18 -6.59
N LEU A 29 -3.90 -2.41 -6.65
CA LEU A 29 -3.08 -2.19 -7.85
C LEU A 29 -1.68 -2.83 -7.74
N TRP A 30 -1.51 -3.81 -6.84
CA TRP A 30 -0.20 -4.40 -6.53
C TRP A 30 0.32 -5.28 -7.67
N ARG A 31 -0.56 -6.10 -8.26
CA ARG A 31 -0.22 -6.92 -9.42
C ARG A 31 -1.36 -6.88 -10.42
N VAL A 32 -1.05 -6.52 -11.66
CA VAL A 32 -2.00 -6.51 -12.77
C VAL A 32 -1.66 -7.64 -13.71
N SER A 33 -2.56 -8.60 -13.88
CA SER A 33 -2.42 -9.68 -14.85
C SER A 33 -3.56 -9.63 -15.85
N ALA A 34 -3.20 -9.67 -17.13
CA ALA A 34 -4.16 -9.58 -18.22
C ALA A 34 -4.05 -10.88 -19.03
N PHE A 35 -5.12 -11.67 -19.02
CA PHE A 35 -5.20 -12.92 -19.78
C PHE A 35 -5.85 -12.63 -21.13
N ILE A 36 -5.02 -12.37 -22.15
CA ILE A 36 -5.44 -12.18 -23.55
C ILE A 36 -4.69 -13.21 -24.39
N GLY A 37 -5.40 -14.22 -24.89
CA GLY A 37 -4.83 -15.24 -25.79
C GLY A 37 -5.90 -16.13 -26.43
N ASN A 38 -5.62 -16.63 -27.64
CA ASN A 38 -6.52 -17.44 -28.48
C ASN A 38 -7.03 -18.77 -27.88
N ASN A 39 -6.67 -19.12 -26.65
CA ASN A 39 -7.00 -20.39 -25.99
C ASN A 39 -7.70 -20.24 -24.62
N ILE A 40 -8.14 -19.03 -24.27
CA ILE A 40 -8.75 -18.74 -22.97
C ILE A 40 -10.23 -18.38 -23.18
N VAL A 41 -11.14 -19.15 -22.57
CA VAL A 41 -12.60 -19.09 -22.80
C VAL A 41 -13.23 -17.74 -22.38
N VAL A 42 -12.51 -16.88 -21.63
CA VAL A 42 -12.94 -15.52 -21.26
C VAL A 42 -11.71 -14.61 -21.12
N ALA A 43 -11.66 -13.48 -21.85
CA ALA A 43 -10.64 -12.46 -21.58
C ALA A 43 -10.96 -11.79 -20.25
N GLN A 44 -9.97 -11.79 -19.35
CA GLN A 44 -10.12 -11.27 -18.00
C GLN A 44 -8.88 -10.49 -17.57
N THR A 45 -9.09 -9.32 -16.97
CA THR A 45 -8.04 -8.53 -16.32
C THR A 45 -8.21 -8.66 -14.82
N ILE A 46 -7.19 -9.21 -14.16
CA ILE A 46 -7.16 -9.45 -12.73
C ILE A 46 -6.24 -8.40 -12.09
N TRP A 47 -6.81 -7.62 -11.19
CA TRP A 47 -6.15 -6.66 -10.34
C TRP A 47 -6.04 -7.26 -8.94
N GLU A 48 -4.85 -7.70 -8.58
CA GLU A 48 -4.60 -8.27 -7.27
C GLU A 48 -4.05 -7.17 -6.35
N GLY A 49 -4.81 -6.92 -5.30
CA GLY A 49 -4.43 -6.08 -4.20
C GLY A 49 -3.86 -6.85 -3.03
N LEU A 50 -3.38 -6.06 -2.07
CA LEU A 50 -2.88 -6.57 -0.82
C LEU A 50 -4.01 -7.12 0.08
N TRP A 51 -5.27 -6.70 -0.06
CA TRP A 51 -6.38 -7.20 0.79
C TRP A 51 -7.60 -7.68 0.00
N MET A 52 -7.71 -7.29 -1.27
CA MET A 52 -8.80 -7.66 -2.16
C MET A 52 -8.26 -7.94 -3.56
N SER A 53 -8.97 -8.74 -4.34
CA SER A 53 -8.73 -8.94 -5.77
C SER A 53 -9.95 -8.47 -6.55
N CYS A 54 -9.74 -7.72 -7.62
CA CYS A 54 -10.80 -7.31 -8.54
C CYS A 54 -10.58 -7.95 -9.91
N VAL A 55 -11.60 -8.59 -10.45
CA VAL A 55 -11.56 -9.20 -11.79
C VAL A 55 -12.53 -8.44 -12.68
N VAL A 56 -12.05 -8.06 -13.87
CA VAL A 56 -12.87 -7.47 -14.94
C VAL A 56 -12.96 -8.51 -16.05
N GLN A 57 -14.18 -9.00 -16.33
CA GLN A 57 -14.46 -9.92 -17.43
C GLN A 57 -14.96 -9.17 -18.68
N SER A 58 -14.81 -9.79 -19.87
CA SER A 58 -15.33 -9.26 -21.14
C SER A 58 -16.83 -8.93 -21.15
N THR A 59 -17.61 -9.46 -20.20
CA THR A 59 -19.03 -9.13 -20.00
C THR A 59 -19.25 -7.74 -19.36
N GLY A 60 -18.17 -7.00 -19.06
CA GLY A 60 -18.22 -5.65 -18.47
C GLY A 60 -18.50 -5.63 -16.97
N GLN A 61 -18.65 -6.79 -16.33
CA GLN A 61 -18.82 -6.89 -14.89
C GLN A 61 -17.47 -6.79 -14.18
N MET A 62 -17.38 -5.87 -13.21
CA MET A 62 -16.27 -5.80 -12.26
C MET A 62 -16.69 -6.51 -10.97
N GLN A 63 -15.96 -7.56 -10.60
CA GLN A 63 -16.19 -8.29 -9.35
C GLN A 63 -14.97 -8.15 -8.45
N CYS A 64 -15.12 -7.40 -7.36
CA CYS A 64 -14.12 -7.31 -6.32
C CYS A 64 -14.49 -8.28 -5.19
N LYS A 65 -13.54 -9.14 -4.82
CA LYS A 65 -13.67 -10.09 -3.72
C LYS A 65 -12.52 -9.88 -2.73
N VAL A 66 -12.88 -9.79 -1.45
CA VAL A 66 -11.91 -9.80 -0.34
C VAL A 66 -11.40 -11.22 -0.14
N TYR A 67 -10.12 -11.39 0.16
CA TYR A 67 -9.57 -12.71 0.43
C TYR A 67 -10.12 -13.24 1.77
N ASP A 68 -10.98 -14.27 1.71
CA ASP A 68 -11.59 -14.92 2.89
C ASP A 68 -10.56 -15.65 3.78
N SER A 69 -9.42 -16.07 3.20
CA SER A 69 -8.39 -16.83 3.91
C SER A 69 -6.99 -16.50 3.43
N LEU A 70 -6.08 -16.23 4.38
CA LEU A 70 -4.67 -15.89 4.13
C LEU A 70 -3.86 -17.03 3.49
N LEU A 71 -4.31 -18.28 3.66
CA LEU A 71 -3.57 -19.49 3.27
C LEU A 71 -3.62 -19.81 1.76
N ALA A 72 -4.53 -19.19 1.02
CA ALA A 72 -4.67 -19.38 -0.43
C ALA A 72 -3.91 -18.33 -1.25
N LEU A 73 -3.22 -17.39 -0.59
CA LEU A 73 -2.54 -16.29 -1.25
C LEU A 73 -1.11 -16.71 -1.67
N PRO A 74 -0.60 -16.29 -2.84
CA PRO A 74 0.79 -16.53 -3.21
C PRO A 74 1.76 -15.98 -2.15
N PRO A 75 2.86 -16.70 -1.85
CA PRO A 75 3.76 -16.38 -0.74
C PRO A 75 4.39 -14.99 -0.87
N ASP A 76 4.65 -14.51 -2.09
CA ASP A 76 5.19 -13.17 -2.35
C ASP A 76 4.26 -12.06 -1.85
N LEU A 77 2.95 -12.22 -2.05
CA LEU A 77 1.93 -11.25 -1.64
C LEU A 77 1.70 -11.29 -0.13
N GLN A 78 1.86 -12.46 0.49
CA GLN A 78 1.82 -12.59 1.95
C GLN A 78 3.04 -11.93 2.61
N ALA A 79 4.24 -12.09 2.04
CA ALA A 79 5.43 -11.40 2.51
C ALA A 79 5.28 -9.87 2.35
N ALA A 80 4.75 -9.41 1.21
CA ALA A 80 4.48 -8.00 0.97
C ALA A 80 3.49 -7.40 2.00
N ARG A 81 2.41 -8.12 2.36
CA ARG A 81 1.49 -7.73 3.45
C ARG A 81 2.24 -7.43 4.75
N ALA A 82 3.05 -8.40 5.18
CA ALA A 82 3.79 -8.26 6.43
C ALA A 82 4.76 -7.07 6.38
N MET A 83 5.52 -6.93 5.30
CA MET A 83 6.48 -5.84 5.15
C MET A 83 5.83 -4.46 5.13
N VAL A 84 4.68 -4.30 4.44
CA VAL A 84 3.96 -3.02 4.38
C VAL A 84 3.41 -2.64 5.75
N VAL A 85 2.80 -3.59 6.48
CA VAL A 85 2.28 -3.34 7.83
C VAL A 85 3.41 -2.93 8.77
N ILE A 86 4.55 -3.63 8.73
CA ILE A 86 5.73 -3.28 9.53
C ILE A 86 6.22 -1.88 9.15
N ALA A 87 6.30 -1.55 7.86
CA ALA A 87 6.71 -0.23 7.40
C ALA A 87 5.78 0.89 7.90
N ILE A 88 4.46 0.69 7.92
CA ILE A 88 3.48 1.66 8.48
C ILE A 88 3.73 1.89 9.97
N LEU A 89 3.99 0.82 10.73
CA LEU A 89 4.27 0.92 12.17
C LEU A 89 5.59 1.67 12.43
N PHE A 90 6.67 1.28 11.74
CA PHE A 90 7.98 1.94 11.89
C PHE A 90 7.94 3.42 11.51
N SER A 91 7.23 3.76 10.43
CA SER A 91 7.07 5.16 10.01
C SER A 91 6.21 5.98 10.99
N LEU A 92 5.18 5.38 11.60
CA LEU A 92 4.44 6.02 12.70
C LEU A 92 5.34 6.28 13.91
N PHE A 93 6.16 5.31 14.34
CA PHE A 93 7.12 5.50 15.42
C PHE A 93 8.13 6.61 15.10
N GLY A 94 8.68 6.62 13.88
CA GLY A 94 9.59 7.67 13.41
C GLY A 94 8.96 9.07 13.41
N LEU A 95 7.69 9.17 13.01
CA LEU A 95 6.94 10.43 13.09
C LEU A 95 6.75 10.90 14.52
N LEU A 96 6.35 10.01 15.44
CA LEU A 96 6.20 10.36 16.86
C LEU A 96 7.50 10.88 17.47
N LEU A 97 8.63 10.19 17.19
CA LEU A 97 9.95 10.64 17.64
C LEU A 97 10.35 11.99 17.03
N SER A 98 10.01 12.23 15.75
CA SER A 98 10.29 13.50 15.07
C SER A 98 9.51 14.67 15.67
N VAL A 99 8.27 14.43 16.12
CA VAL A 99 7.44 15.45 16.77
C VAL A 99 7.97 15.80 18.16
N VAL A 100 8.39 14.80 18.96
CA VAL A 100 8.95 15.02 20.30
C VAL A 100 10.32 15.70 20.25
N GLY A 101 11.17 15.34 19.27
CA GLY A 101 12.51 15.95 19.09
C GLY A 101 12.52 17.28 18.34
N GLY A 102 11.35 17.76 17.90
CA GLY A 102 11.21 19.00 17.15
C GLY A 102 11.45 20.24 18.03
N LYS A 103 12.21 21.23 17.54
CA LYS A 103 12.34 22.52 18.22
C LYS A 103 11.01 23.29 18.33
N CYS A 104 9.98 22.88 17.58
CA CYS A 104 8.62 23.40 17.71
C CYS A 104 7.87 22.87 18.94
N THR A 105 8.34 21.78 19.57
CA THR A 105 7.69 21.13 20.72
C THR A 105 8.46 21.38 22.03
N THR A 106 9.78 21.53 21.97
CA THR A 106 10.60 21.96 23.11
C THR A 106 10.66 23.48 23.18
N TYR A 107 9.97 24.06 24.16
CA TYR A 107 9.96 25.49 24.49
C TYR A 107 11.36 26.06 24.74
#